data_AF-A0A0F7ZS29-F1
#
_entry.id   AF-A0A0F7ZS29-F1
#
_cell.length_a   1.000
_cell.length_b   1.000
_cell.length_c   1.000
_cell.angle_alpha   90.00
_cell.angle_beta   90.00
_cell.angle_gamma   90.00
#
_symmetry.space_group_name_H-M   'P 1'
#
loop_
_entity.id
_entity.type
_entity.pdbx_description
1 polymer ?
#
loop_
_entity_poly.entity_id
_entity_poly.type
_entity_poly.pdbx_seq_one_letter_code
_entity_poly.pdbx_strand_id
1 'polypeptide(L)'
;MIGTSAGEWLFIRSSIILIRYTPLLYAAILAALCLWRGHAPWQTTPARCICALLACEAIFYLVVFRPHVSRVRTPAAHPAALSPSARRTLFYRCMGNVPDADEYLRWWFLGADLRDICRDNVRQFLLWAFFDVKETDAWCSPDRDAIWAELDEYMAFLEKRLDRPLAKGRGSAQGLMLTVDDVETAYRSMSWYLAVFIVDQLTHLIMAVLGFQYYARSPAQAAKTFPPRPQELWARRHDVDVGVGLYLMLRPGGDECKVALFKLMCKYLAFEAFLDHKTSA
;
A
#
# COMPACT_ATOMS: atom_id res chain seq x y z
N MET A 1 4.20 -2.83 24.02
CA MET A 1 4.33 -1.79 22.97
C MET A 1 5.76 -1.84 22.46
N ILE A 2 5.96 -2.08 21.17
CA ILE A 2 7.29 -2.16 20.53
C ILE A 2 7.77 -0.72 20.29
N GLY A 3 9.05 -0.43 20.56
CA GLY A 3 9.64 0.89 20.39
C GLY A 3 9.62 1.75 21.67
N THR A 4 9.50 1.14 22.84
CA THR A 4 9.63 1.89 24.12
C THR A 4 11.09 2.06 24.54
N SER A 5 11.99 1.20 24.06
CA SER A 5 13.43 1.31 24.32
C SER A 5 14.17 1.94 23.14
N ALA A 6 15.21 2.72 23.45
CA ALA A 6 16.09 3.32 22.44
C ALA A 6 16.77 2.26 21.55
N GLY A 7 17.07 1.08 22.10
CA GLY A 7 17.67 -0.03 21.37
C GLY A 7 16.74 -0.61 20.29
N GLU A 8 15.46 -0.82 20.61
CA GLU A 8 14.46 -1.28 19.64
C GLU A 8 14.26 -0.25 18.52
N TRP A 9 14.19 1.03 18.87
CA TRP A 9 14.06 2.11 17.88
C TRP A 9 15.26 2.15 16.93
N LEU A 10 16.49 2.06 17.46
CA LEU A 10 17.71 2.04 16.66
C LEU A 10 17.73 0.82 15.74
N PHE A 11 17.42 -0.36 16.28
CA PHE A 11 17.35 -1.61 15.53
C PHE A 11 16.37 -1.52 14.36
N ILE A 12 15.15 -1.01 14.59
CA ILE A 12 14.13 -0.86 13.54
C ILE A 12 14.62 0.13 12.48
N ARG A 13 15.12 1.30 12.87
CA ARG A 13 15.60 2.33 11.92
C ARG A 13 16.77 1.82 11.09
N SER A 14 17.75 1.17 11.71
CA SER A 14 18.86 0.55 11.01
C SER A 14 18.39 -0.53 10.04
N SER A 15 17.44 -1.38 10.44
CA SER A 15 16.90 -2.42 9.57
C SER A 15 16.20 -1.84 8.34
N ILE A 16 15.39 -0.80 8.51
CA ILE A 16 14.72 -0.10 7.40
C ILE A 16 15.75 0.49 6.43
N ILE A 17 16.79 1.14 6.96
CA ILE A 17 17.84 1.76 6.13
C ILE A 17 18.59 0.67 5.34
N LEU A 18 19.00 -0.42 6.00
CA LEU A 18 19.71 -1.53 5.36
C LEU A 18 18.89 -2.15 4.22
N ILE A 19 17.59 -2.37 4.44
CA ILE A 19 16.69 -3.00 3.46
C ILE A 19 16.33 -2.06 2.31
N ARG A 20 16.16 -0.76 2.58
CA ARG A 20 15.80 0.26 1.58
C ARG A 20 16.98 0.58 0.67
N TYR A 21 18.17 0.62 1.23
CA TYR A 21 19.40 1.02 0.52
C TYR A 21 20.33 -0.16 0.22
N THR A 22 19.78 -1.38 0.15
CA THR A 22 20.52 -2.60 -0.19
C THR A 22 21.44 -2.46 -1.42
N PRO A 23 21.01 -1.83 -2.55
CA PRO A 23 21.91 -1.67 -3.70
C PRO A 23 23.10 -0.74 -3.40
N LEU A 24 22.89 0.31 -2.60
CA LEU A 24 23.97 1.21 -2.17
C LEU A 24 24.91 0.50 -1.22
N LEU A 25 24.40 -0.36 -0.33
CA LEU A 25 25.22 -1.19 0.54
C LEU A 25 26.11 -2.13 -0.28
N TYR A 26 25.58 -2.79 -1.30
CA TYR A 26 26.37 -3.62 -2.21
C TYR A 26 27.45 -2.82 -2.93
N ALA A 27 27.12 -1.64 -3.44
CA ALA A 27 28.07 -0.75 -4.10
C ALA A 27 29.17 -0.26 -3.13
N ALA A 28 28.82 0.10 -1.90
CA ALA A 28 29.76 0.53 -0.87
C ALA A 28 30.72 -0.59 -0.46
N ILE A 29 30.22 -1.82 -0.28
CA ILE A 29 31.05 -3.00 0.01
C ILE A 29 32.02 -3.26 -1.15
N LEU A 30 31.53 -3.19 -2.39
CA LEU A 30 32.38 -3.37 -3.57
C LEU A 30 33.47 -2.30 -3.65
N ALA A 31 33.12 -1.03 -3.41
CA ALA A 31 34.08 0.08 -3.40
C ALA A 31 35.14 -0.11 -2.30
N ALA A 32 34.73 -0.50 -1.09
CA ALA A 32 35.65 -0.80 0.02
C ALA A 32 36.61 -1.95 -0.32
N LEU A 33 36.12 -3.01 -0.97
CA LEU A 33 36.94 -4.13 -1.44
C LEU A 33 37.95 -3.69 -2.51
N CYS A 34 37.55 -2.80 -3.42
CA CYS A 34 38.43 -2.23 -4.44
C CYS A 34 39.53 -1.37 -3.82
N LEU A 35 39.18 -0.50 -2.85
CA LEU A 35 40.13 0.36 -2.15
C LEU A 35 41.12 -0.44 -1.30
N TRP A 36 40.67 -1.52 -0.65
CA TRP A 36 41.53 -2.31 0.23
C TRP A 36 42.51 -3.21 -0.52
N ARG A 37 42.10 -3.76 -1.68
CA ARG A 37 42.91 -4.76 -2.41
C ARG A 37 43.72 -4.20 -3.59
N GLY A 38 43.53 -2.94 -3.97
CA GLY A 38 44.32 -2.31 -5.04
C GLY A 38 44.10 -2.96 -6.41
N HIS A 39 45.16 -3.46 -7.06
CA HIS A 39 45.10 -3.97 -8.43
C HIS A 39 44.36 -5.33 -8.51
N ALA A 40 43.25 -5.36 -9.25
CA ALA A 40 42.41 -6.53 -9.58
C ALA A 40 41.48 -7.11 -8.48
N PRO A 41 40.63 -6.29 -7.82
CA PRO A 41 39.66 -6.76 -6.82
C PRO A 41 38.63 -7.75 -7.42
N TRP A 42 38.38 -7.65 -8.73
CA TRP A 42 37.42 -8.45 -9.51
C TRP A 42 37.72 -9.96 -9.53
N GLN A 43 38.96 -10.37 -9.26
CA GLN A 43 39.35 -11.79 -9.25
C GLN A 43 38.94 -12.49 -7.95
N THR A 44 38.60 -11.72 -6.92
CA THR A 44 38.26 -12.27 -5.61
C THR A 44 36.84 -12.84 -5.61
N THR A 45 36.65 -13.99 -4.99
CA THR A 45 35.31 -14.58 -4.77
C THR A 45 34.31 -13.60 -4.15
N PRO A 46 34.62 -12.84 -3.07
CA PRO A 46 33.67 -11.89 -2.50
C PRO A 46 33.27 -10.78 -3.47
N ALA A 47 34.21 -10.19 -4.22
CA ALA A 47 33.87 -9.16 -5.21
C ALA A 47 32.96 -9.73 -6.31
N ARG A 48 33.24 -10.96 -6.79
CA ARG A 48 32.38 -11.65 -7.77
C ARG A 48 30.96 -11.89 -7.24
N CYS A 49 30.83 -12.32 -5.98
CA CYS A 49 29.52 -12.51 -5.34
C CYS A 49 28.74 -11.19 -5.24
N ILE A 50 29.39 -10.09 -4.80
CA ILE A 50 28.73 -8.78 -4.69
C ILE A 50 28.35 -8.24 -6.08
N CYS A 51 29.21 -8.39 -7.09
CA CYS A 51 28.87 -8.04 -8.48
C CYS A 51 27.67 -8.84 -8.99
N ALA A 52 27.60 -10.14 -8.69
CA ALA A 52 26.46 -10.97 -9.05
C ALA A 52 25.17 -10.50 -8.36
N LEU A 53 25.22 -10.18 -7.06
CA LEU A 53 24.08 -9.63 -6.33
C LEU A 53 23.61 -8.29 -6.91
N LEU A 54 24.52 -7.38 -7.24
CA LEU A 54 24.21 -6.12 -7.92
C LEU A 54 23.58 -6.36 -9.31
N ALA A 55 24.10 -7.32 -10.07
CA ALA A 55 23.54 -7.67 -11.37
C ALA A 55 22.11 -8.24 -11.22
N CYS A 56 21.88 -9.14 -10.27
CA CYS A 56 20.55 -9.66 -9.96
C CYS A 56 19.59 -8.55 -9.53
N GLU A 57 20.04 -7.63 -8.66
CA GLU A 57 19.26 -6.47 -8.22
C GLU A 57 18.91 -5.53 -9.38
N ALA A 58 19.85 -5.30 -10.29
CA ALA A 58 19.62 -4.48 -11.49
C ALA A 58 18.61 -5.14 -12.45
N ILE A 59 18.73 -6.45 -12.68
CA ILE A 59 17.76 -7.22 -13.47
C ILE A 59 16.38 -7.15 -12.81
N PHE A 60 16.31 -7.37 -11.50
CA PHE A 60 15.06 -7.25 -10.73
C PHE A 60 14.44 -5.86 -10.87
N TYR A 61 15.25 -4.81 -10.73
CA TYR A 61 14.80 -3.43 -10.89
C TYR A 61 14.19 -3.20 -12.28
N LEU A 62 14.87 -3.63 -13.33
CA LEU A 62 14.43 -3.41 -14.71
C LEU A 62 13.23 -4.26 -15.12
N VAL A 63 13.18 -5.53 -14.70
CA VAL A 63 12.20 -6.51 -15.18
C VAL A 63 10.96 -6.59 -14.30
N VAL A 64 11.09 -6.36 -12.99
CA VAL A 64 9.98 -6.50 -12.04
C VAL A 64 9.54 -5.15 -11.49
N PHE A 65 10.46 -4.41 -10.86
CA PHE A 65 10.10 -3.19 -10.14
C PHE A 65 9.63 -2.08 -11.08
N ARG A 66 10.36 -1.78 -12.16
CA ARG A 66 9.98 -0.71 -13.09
C ARG A 66 8.64 -0.96 -13.78
N PRO A 67 8.33 -2.15 -14.34
CA PRO A 67 7.02 -2.42 -14.91
C PRO A 67 5.91 -2.36 -13.87
N HIS A 68 6.18 -2.82 -12.64
CA HIS A 68 5.23 -2.73 -11.53
C HIS A 68 4.90 -1.28 -11.20
N VAL A 69 5.91 -0.43 -11.00
CA VAL A 69 5.71 1.01 -10.73
C VAL A 69 4.97 1.70 -11.86
N SER A 70 5.32 1.39 -13.11
CA SER A 70 4.62 1.92 -14.28
C SER A 70 3.13 1.58 -14.23
N ARG A 71 2.79 0.31 -13.94
CA ARG A 71 1.41 -0.16 -13.85
C ARG A 71 0.63 0.48 -12.69
N VAL A 72 1.27 0.66 -11.53
CA VAL A 72 0.62 1.25 -10.34
C VAL A 72 0.38 2.75 -10.51
N ARG A 73 1.21 3.43 -11.30
CA ARG A 73 1.02 4.85 -11.65
C ARG A 73 0.04 5.09 -12.79
N THR A 74 -0.39 4.04 -13.48
CA THR A 74 -1.47 4.18 -14.46
C THR A 74 -2.75 4.58 -13.73
N PRO A 75 -3.47 5.62 -14.19
CA PRO A 75 -4.75 6.01 -13.60
C PRO A 75 -5.71 4.82 -13.48
N ALA A 76 -6.44 4.75 -12.38
CA ALA A 76 -7.40 3.68 -12.17
C ALA A 76 -8.49 3.73 -13.27
N ALA A 77 -8.87 2.55 -13.77
CA ALA A 77 -10.04 2.44 -14.63
C ALA A 77 -11.29 2.55 -13.76
N HIS A 78 -11.94 3.69 -13.80
CA HIS A 78 -13.16 3.94 -13.05
C HIS A 78 -14.37 3.25 -13.73
N PRO A 79 -15.36 2.77 -12.96
CA PRO A 79 -16.63 2.32 -13.51
C PRO A 79 -17.33 3.47 -14.26
N ALA A 80 -18.36 3.14 -15.05
CA ALA A 80 -19.14 4.15 -15.75
C ALA A 80 -19.69 5.19 -14.75
N ALA A 81 -19.56 6.48 -15.13
CA ALA A 81 -19.98 7.59 -14.28
C ALA A 81 -21.45 7.43 -13.87
N LEU A 82 -21.70 7.59 -12.57
CA LEU A 82 -23.05 7.55 -12.01
C LEU A 82 -23.92 8.67 -12.61
N SER A 83 -25.21 8.38 -12.78
CA SER A 83 -26.17 9.42 -13.17
C SER A 83 -26.25 10.50 -12.09
N PRO A 84 -26.60 11.76 -12.44
CA PRO A 84 -26.67 12.85 -11.46
C PRO A 84 -27.59 12.56 -10.27
N SER A 85 -28.73 11.88 -10.50
CA SER A 85 -29.65 11.48 -9.43
C SER A 85 -29.08 10.39 -8.51
N ALA A 86 -28.34 9.44 -9.08
CA ALA A 86 -27.65 8.40 -8.32
C ALA A 86 -26.51 8.99 -7.48
N ARG A 87 -25.72 9.91 -8.05
CA ARG A 87 -24.67 10.65 -7.32
C ARG A 87 -25.22 11.42 -6.14
N ARG A 88 -26.29 12.20 -6.34
CA ARG A 88 -26.97 12.92 -5.24
C ARG A 88 -27.41 11.99 -4.14
N THR A 89 -28.05 10.88 -4.50
CA THR A 89 -28.50 9.88 -3.53
C THR A 89 -27.33 9.29 -2.74
N LEU A 90 -26.22 9.00 -3.43
CA LEU A 90 -24.99 8.51 -2.80
C LEU A 90 -24.39 9.56 -1.85
N PHE A 91 -24.28 10.81 -2.28
CA PHE A 91 -23.79 11.91 -1.47
C PHE A 91 -24.55 12.05 -0.15
N TYR A 92 -25.88 12.20 -0.22
CA TYR A 92 -26.69 12.38 0.98
C TYR A 92 -26.67 11.14 1.89
N ARG A 93 -26.61 9.94 1.32
CA ARG A 93 -26.46 8.71 2.11
C ARG A 93 -25.12 8.65 2.82
N CYS A 94 -24.02 8.96 2.14
CA CYS A 94 -22.68 8.97 2.73
C CYS A 94 -22.60 10.03 3.84
N MET A 95 -22.99 11.27 3.54
CA MET A 95 -22.90 12.38 4.49
C MET A 95 -23.91 12.28 5.64
N GLY A 96 -25.00 11.54 5.47
CA GLY A 96 -25.94 11.20 6.54
C GLY A 96 -25.35 10.24 7.59
N ASN A 97 -24.37 9.42 7.20
CA ASN A 97 -23.66 8.52 8.11
C ASN A 97 -22.42 9.16 8.75
N VAL A 98 -22.07 10.40 8.38
CA VAL A 98 -20.95 11.12 8.98
C VAL A 98 -21.43 11.80 10.27
N PRO A 99 -20.96 11.38 11.46
CA PRO A 99 -21.38 11.97 12.72
C PRO A 99 -20.83 13.41 12.87
N ASP A 100 -19.52 13.58 12.63
CA ASP A 100 -18.79 14.84 12.73
C ASP A 100 -18.18 15.21 11.35
N ALA A 101 -18.64 16.32 10.78
CA ALA A 101 -18.20 16.80 9.48
C ALA A 101 -16.80 17.43 9.53
N ASP A 102 -16.41 18.04 10.64
CA ASP A 102 -15.11 18.66 10.84
C ASP A 102 -14.02 17.59 10.94
N GLU A 103 -14.26 16.55 11.72
CA GLU A 103 -13.33 15.42 11.86
C GLU A 103 -13.21 14.63 10.55
N TYR A 104 -14.34 14.44 9.85
CA TYR A 104 -14.36 13.81 8.54
C TYR A 104 -13.49 14.54 7.52
N LEU A 105 -13.61 15.87 7.41
CA LEU A 105 -12.75 16.64 6.52
C LEU A 105 -11.29 16.58 6.97
N ARG A 106 -10.99 16.72 8.26
CA ARG A 106 -9.62 16.59 8.76
C ARG A 106 -8.97 15.27 8.36
N TRP A 107 -9.69 14.15 8.43
CA TRP A 107 -9.14 12.85 8.02
C TRP A 107 -8.80 12.80 6.53
N TRP A 108 -9.66 13.35 5.67
CA TRP A 108 -9.41 13.41 4.23
C TRP A 108 -8.34 14.43 3.82
N PHE A 109 -8.07 15.42 4.66
CA PHE A 109 -7.04 16.44 4.46
C PHE A 109 -5.81 16.23 5.36
N LEU A 110 -5.46 14.97 5.65
CA LEU A 110 -4.22 14.59 6.34
C LEU A 110 -4.03 15.23 7.73
N GLY A 111 -5.12 15.51 8.43
CA GLY A 111 -5.11 16.16 9.74
C GLY A 111 -4.89 17.67 9.70
N ALA A 112 -5.01 18.32 8.53
CA ALA A 112 -4.85 19.77 8.39
C ALA A 112 -5.81 20.56 9.30
N ASP A 113 -5.39 21.77 9.69
CA ASP A 113 -6.29 22.70 10.36
C ASP A 113 -7.44 23.06 9.40
N LEU A 114 -8.67 23.11 9.92
CA LEU A 114 -9.84 23.42 9.11
C LEU A 114 -9.80 24.84 8.52
N ARG A 115 -8.99 25.74 9.07
CA ARG A 115 -8.74 27.07 8.51
C ARG A 115 -7.95 27.02 7.21
N ASP A 116 -7.15 25.97 7.02
CA ASP A 116 -6.35 25.75 5.82
C ASP A 116 -7.14 24.97 4.74
N ILE A 117 -8.33 24.48 5.08
CA ILE A 117 -9.25 23.79 4.17
C ILE A 117 -10.25 24.81 3.63
N CYS A 118 -10.02 25.28 2.41
CA CYS A 118 -10.88 26.25 1.75
C CYS A 118 -11.83 25.58 0.74
N ARG A 119 -12.75 26.38 0.18
CA ARG A 119 -13.77 25.91 -0.77
C ARG A 119 -13.19 25.14 -1.95
N ASP A 120 -12.10 25.60 -2.54
CA ASP A 120 -11.53 24.95 -3.73
C ASP A 120 -10.93 23.57 -3.39
N ASN A 121 -10.37 23.41 -2.18
CA ASN A 121 -9.86 22.12 -1.70
C ASN A 121 -11.02 21.11 -1.54
N VAL A 122 -12.12 21.53 -0.90
CA VAL A 122 -13.31 20.68 -0.72
C VAL A 122 -13.97 20.36 -2.06
N ARG A 123 -14.00 21.31 -2.98
CA ARG A 123 -14.53 21.07 -4.33
C ARG A 123 -13.72 20.03 -5.09
N GLN A 124 -12.39 20.12 -5.04
CA GLN A 124 -11.50 19.12 -5.62
C GLN A 124 -11.76 17.73 -5.01
N PHE A 125 -11.92 17.67 -3.69
CA PHE A 125 -12.26 16.43 -2.99
C PHE A 125 -13.61 15.84 -3.45
N LEU A 126 -14.66 16.66 -3.61
CA LEU A 126 -15.97 16.20 -4.05
C LEU A 126 -15.96 15.68 -5.50
N LEU A 127 -15.23 16.36 -6.39
CA LEU A 127 -15.02 15.92 -7.77
C LEU A 127 -14.37 14.54 -7.82
N TRP A 128 -13.34 14.33 -7.01
CA TRP A 128 -12.71 13.02 -6.88
C TRP A 128 -13.69 11.98 -6.29
N ALA A 129 -14.33 12.28 -5.16
CA ALA A 129 -15.09 11.30 -4.39
C ALA A 129 -16.40 10.82 -5.05
N PHE A 130 -17.08 11.69 -5.81
CA PHE A 130 -18.41 11.38 -6.37
C PHE A 130 -18.47 11.40 -7.90
N PHE A 131 -17.53 12.07 -8.55
CA PHE A 131 -17.48 12.18 -10.01
C PHE A 131 -16.33 11.40 -10.62
N ASP A 132 -15.37 10.90 -9.83
CA ASP A 132 -14.19 10.14 -10.29
C ASP A 132 -13.36 10.91 -11.35
N VAL A 133 -13.35 12.25 -11.30
CA VAL A 133 -12.65 13.11 -12.27
C VAL A 133 -11.69 14.07 -11.60
N LYS A 134 -10.61 14.43 -12.31
CA LYS A 134 -9.75 15.55 -11.92
C LYS A 134 -10.47 16.86 -12.20
N GLU A 135 -10.09 17.89 -11.44
CA GLU A 135 -10.61 19.25 -11.65
C GLU A 135 -10.40 19.71 -13.09
N THR A 136 -9.21 19.49 -13.66
CA THR A 136 -8.90 19.82 -15.07
C THR A 136 -9.86 19.18 -16.06
N ASP A 137 -10.24 17.92 -15.82
CA ASP A 137 -11.11 17.15 -16.72
C ASP A 137 -12.55 17.65 -16.60
N ALA A 138 -12.98 18.02 -15.39
CA ALA A 138 -14.28 18.64 -15.15
C ALA A 138 -14.41 20.02 -15.83
N TRP A 139 -13.33 20.81 -15.88
CA TRP A 139 -13.30 22.10 -16.59
C TRP A 139 -13.43 21.95 -18.11
N CYS A 140 -12.92 20.86 -18.68
CA CYS A 140 -12.98 20.58 -20.12
C CYS A 140 -14.24 19.81 -20.55
N SER A 141 -15.05 19.35 -19.59
CA SER A 141 -16.28 18.60 -19.86
C SER A 141 -17.35 19.47 -20.54
N PRO A 142 -18.13 18.94 -21.50
CA PRO A 142 -19.29 19.64 -22.06
C PRO A 142 -20.38 19.91 -21.01
N ASP A 143 -20.47 19.07 -19.97
CA ASP A 143 -21.46 19.18 -18.89
C ASP A 143 -20.96 20.01 -17.71
N ARG A 144 -19.91 20.82 -17.93
CA ARG A 144 -19.24 21.63 -16.91
C ARG A 144 -20.23 22.36 -16.01
N ASP A 145 -21.13 23.16 -16.58
CA ASP A 145 -22.03 24.02 -15.79
C ASP A 145 -22.98 23.20 -14.90
N ALA A 146 -23.43 22.03 -15.35
CA ALA A 146 -24.24 21.12 -14.56
C ALA A 146 -23.43 20.51 -13.40
N ILE A 147 -22.17 20.17 -13.63
CA ILE A 147 -21.25 19.68 -12.59
C ILE A 147 -21.03 20.77 -11.52
N TRP A 148 -20.77 22.02 -11.91
CA TRP A 148 -20.58 23.12 -10.95
C TRP A 148 -21.84 23.39 -10.13
N ALA A 149 -23.03 23.35 -10.74
CA ALA A 149 -24.29 23.50 -10.02
C ALA A 149 -24.50 22.38 -8.97
N GLU A 150 -24.19 21.13 -9.31
CA GLU A 150 -24.26 19.98 -8.38
C GLU A 150 -23.21 20.10 -7.26
N LEU A 151 -22.00 20.56 -7.57
CA LEU A 151 -20.95 20.79 -6.57
C LEU A 151 -21.31 21.92 -5.60
N ASP A 152 -21.89 23.02 -6.09
CA ASP A 152 -22.31 24.13 -5.24
C ASP A 152 -23.43 23.70 -4.28
N GLU A 153 -24.33 22.80 -4.70
CA GLU A 153 -25.33 22.14 -3.83
C GLU A 153 -24.65 21.33 -2.71
N TYR A 154 -23.67 20.48 -3.06
CA TYR A 154 -22.93 19.68 -2.09
C TYR A 154 -22.10 20.53 -1.12
N MET A 155 -21.46 21.58 -1.62
CA MET A 155 -20.74 22.54 -0.77
C MET A 155 -21.67 23.24 0.21
N ALA A 156 -22.84 23.71 -0.25
CA ALA A 156 -23.82 24.36 0.63
C ALA A 156 -24.30 23.40 1.73
N PHE A 157 -24.48 22.11 1.40
CA PHE A 157 -24.81 21.10 2.40
C PHE A 157 -23.69 20.90 3.43
N LEU A 158 -22.42 20.86 2.99
CA LEU A 158 -21.26 20.73 3.87
C LEU A 158 -21.08 21.95 4.78
N GLU A 159 -21.16 23.17 4.24
CA GLU A 159 -21.08 24.42 5.01
C GLU A 159 -22.18 24.48 6.08
N LYS A 160 -23.38 24.00 5.76
CA LYS A 160 -24.46 23.86 6.74
C LYS A 160 -24.16 22.83 7.83
N ARG A 161 -23.51 21.71 7.49
CA ARG A 161 -23.13 20.67 8.48
C ARG A 161 -21.95 21.08 9.36
N LEU A 162 -21.05 21.93 8.85
CA LEU A 162 -19.92 22.50 9.59
C LEU A 162 -20.33 23.70 10.46
N ASP A 163 -21.58 24.17 10.35
CA ASP A 163 -22.10 25.38 11.00
C ASP A 163 -21.26 26.64 10.71
N ARG A 164 -20.58 26.68 9.56
CA ARG A 164 -19.77 27.81 9.11
C ARG A 164 -19.51 27.80 7.60
N PRO A 165 -19.32 28.96 6.99
CA PRO A 165 -18.85 29.04 5.62
C PRO A 165 -17.37 28.64 5.53
N LEU A 166 -17.01 27.94 4.45
CA LEU A 166 -15.60 27.67 4.12
C LEU A 166 -14.96 28.93 3.54
N ALA A 167 -13.68 29.14 3.82
CA ALA A 167 -12.94 30.27 3.27
C ALA A 167 -12.90 30.22 1.74
N LYS A 168 -12.98 31.38 1.09
CA LYS A 168 -12.93 31.49 -0.37
C LYS A 168 -11.51 31.21 -0.88
N GLY A 169 -11.43 30.57 -2.05
CA GLY A 169 -10.16 30.24 -2.71
C GLY A 169 -9.61 28.88 -2.30
N ARG A 170 -8.31 28.71 -2.51
CA ARG A 170 -7.54 27.50 -2.19
C ARG A 170 -6.65 27.74 -0.98
N GLY A 171 -6.80 26.89 0.03
CA GLY A 171 -5.95 26.88 1.20
C GLY A 171 -4.76 25.95 1.03
N SER A 172 -3.85 25.96 2.02
CA SER A 172 -2.62 25.17 2.03
C SER A 172 -2.83 23.68 2.29
N ALA A 173 -4.03 23.25 2.68
CA ALA A 173 -4.31 21.85 2.96
C ALA A 173 -4.26 20.98 1.69
N GLN A 174 -3.61 19.82 1.79
CA GLN A 174 -3.59 18.81 0.74
C GLN A 174 -4.64 17.75 1.01
N GLY A 175 -5.53 17.53 0.03
CA GLY A 175 -6.53 16.46 0.10
C GLY A 175 -5.94 15.12 -0.36
N LEU A 176 -6.37 14.04 0.29
CA LEU A 176 -6.02 12.67 -0.05
C LEU A 176 -6.99 12.14 -1.11
N MET A 177 -6.54 12.00 -2.37
CA MET A 177 -7.35 11.49 -3.48
C MET A 177 -6.77 10.16 -3.99
N LEU A 178 -7.15 9.06 -3.34
CA LEU A 178 -6.50 7.76 -3.46
C LEU A 178 -6.40 7.18 -4.88
N THR A 179 -7.30 7.54 -5.79
CA THR A 179 -7.34 6.99 -7.16
C THR A 179 -6.75 7.94 -8.21
N VAL A 180 -6.48 9.19 -7.82
CA VAL A 180 -6.10 10.29 -8.69
C VAL A 180 -4.67 10.74 -8.42
N ASP A 181 -4.25 10.70 -7.16
CA ASP A 181 -2.91 11.04 -6.72
C ASP A 181 -1.89 9.98 -7.17
N ASP A 182 -0.71 10.46 -7.56
CA ASP A 182 0.39 9.58 -7.92
C ASP A 182 0.85 8.80 -6.70
N VAL A 183 0.88 7.46 -6.83
CA VAL A 183 1.40 6.60 -5.76
C VAL A 183 2.91 6.68 -5.75
N GLU A 184 3.46 7.36 -4.75
CA GLU A 184 4.89 7.34 -4.44
C GLU A 184 5.30 5.94 -3.95
N THR A 185 5.77 5.13 -4.90
CA THR A 185 6.28 3.78 -4.60
C THR A 185 7.74 3.86 -4.18
N ALA A 186 7.99 3.64 -2.89
CA ALA A 186 9.34 3.45 -2.38
C ALA A 186 9.96 2.19 -3.00
N TYR A 187 11.26 2.26 -3.36
CA TYR A 187 11.97 1.09 -3.83
C TYR A 187 12.06 0.02 -2.74
N ARG A 188 11.60 -1.18 -3.07
CA ARG A 188 11.73 -2.38 -2.26
C ARG A 188 12.69 -3.31 -2.98
N SER A 189 13.85 -3.57 -2.36
CA SER A 189 14.95 -4.34 -2.94
C SER A 189 14.55 -5.78 -3.26
N MET A 190 15.31 -6.45 -4.13
CA MET A 190 15.15 -7.89 -4.39
C MET A 190 15.31 -8.67 -3.08
N SER A 191 16.23 -8.23 -2.23
CA SER A 191 16.52 -8.86 -0.95
C SER A 191 15.36 -8.73 0.04
N TRP A 192 14.62 -7.62 0.00
CA TRP A 192 13.36 -7.47 0.72
C TRP A 192 12.33 -8.53 0.28
N TYR A 193 12.12 -8.65 -1.03
CA TYR A 193 11.17 -9.63 -1.56
C TYR A 193 11.60 -11.07 -1.30
N LEU A 194 12.91 -11.35 -1.26
CA LEU A 194 13.46 -12.65 -0.85
C LEU A 194 13.17 -12.94 0.63
N ALA A 195 13.32 -11.95 1.52
CA ALA A 195 12.97 -12.10 2.93
C ALA A 195 11.48 -12.41 3.11
N VAL A 196 10.61 -11.63 2.46
CA VAL A 196 9.15 -11.86 2.46
C VAL A 196 8.82 -13.25 1.93
N PHE A 197 9.48 -13.68 0.85
CA PHE A 197 9.31 -15.03 0.30
C PHE A 197 9.69 -16.12 1.31
N ILE A 198 10.84 -16.00 1.97
CA ILE A 198 11.29 -16.97 2.99
C ILE A 198 10.28 -17.04 4.15
N VAL A 199 9.84 -15.90 4.65
CA VAL A 199 8.86 -15.81 5.73
C VAL A 199 7.53 -16.44 5.33
N ASP A 200 7.05 -16.18 4.11
CA ASP A 200 5.84 -16.77 3.54
C ASP A 200 5.96 -18.30 3.43
N GLN A 201 7.09 -18.82 2.95
CA GLN A 201 7.34 -20.26 2.87
C GLN A 201 7.42 -20.94 4.25
N LEU A 202 8.10 -20.32 5.21
CA LEU A 202 8.17 -20.82 6.59
C LEU A 202 6.79 -20.85 7.23
N THR A 203 6.02 -19.79 7.03
CA THR A 203 4.63 -19.67 7.52
C THR A 203 3.76 -20.77 6.91
N HIS A 204 3.87 -21.01 5.60
CA HIS A 204 3.19 -22.13 4.92
C HIS A 204 3.57 -23.49 5.54
N LEU A 205 4.86 -23.76 5.72
CA LEU A 205 5.35 -25.02 6.26
C LEU A 205 4.81 -25.25 7.68
N ILE A 206 4.87 -24.24 8.54
CA ILE A 206 4.42 -24.36 9.92
C ILE A 206 2.90 -24.58 9.96
N MET A 207 2.12 -23.84 9.16
CA MET A 207 0.68 -24.07 9.06
C MET A 207 0.34 -25.48 8.56
N ALA A 208 1.09 -25.99 7.58
CA ALA A 208 0.93 -27.36 7.11
C ALA A 208 1.22 -28.39 8.23
N VAL A 209 2.30 -28.20 9.00
CA VAL A 209 2.64 -29.05 10.16
C VAL A 209 1.57 -28.97 11.25
N LEU A 210 0.98 -27.80 11.47
CA LEU A 210 -0.11 -27.60 12.42
C LEU A 210 -1.46 -28.16 11.93
N GLY A 211 -1.51 -28.74 10.73
CA GLY A 211 -2.71 -29.39 10.17
C GLY A 211 -3.69 -28.44 9.49
N PHE A 212 -3.29 -27.20 9.20
CA PHE A 212 -4.11 -26.28 8.41
C PHE A 212 -4.16 -26.73 6.95
N GLN A 213 -5.32 -26.60 6.32
CA GLN A 213 -5.49 -26.89 4.91
C GLN A 213 -5.37 -25.60 4.09
N TYR A 214 -4.47 -25.62 3.11
CA TYR A 214 -4.26 -24.49 2.21
C TYR A 214 -5.20 -24.56 1.01
N TYR A 215 -5.91 -23.45 0.77
CA TYR A 215 -6.78 -23.23 -0.37
C TYR A 215 -6.13 -22.20 -1.29
N ALA A 216 -5.70 -22.67 -2.47
CA ALA A 216 -5.05 -21.84 -3.45
C ALA A 216 -6.05 -21.18 -4.39
N ARG A 217 -5.59 -20.09 -5.02
CA ARG A 217 -6.28 -19.42 -6.12
C ARG A 217 -6.02 -20.15 -7.43
N SER A 218 -6.64 -19.66 -8.51
CA SER A 218 -6.30 -20.12 -9.85
C SER A 218 -4.80 -19.92 -10.16
N PRO A 219 -4.11 -20.88 -10.80
CA PRO A 219 -2.68 -20.76 -11.11
C PRO A 219 -2.32 -19.52 -11.96
N ALA A 220 -3.25 -19.09 -12.83
CA ALA A 220 -3.08 -17.90 -13.66
C ALA A 220 -3.06 -16.59 -12.86
N GLN A 221 -3.80 -16.51 -11.75
CA GLN A 221 -3.75 -15.36 -10.84
C GLN A 221 -2.53 -15.43 -9.92
N ALA A 222 -2.15 -16.63 -9.49
CA ALA A 222 -0.95 -16.86 -8.69
C ALA A 222 0.32 -16.37 -9.43
N ALA A 223 0.44 -16.68 -10.73
CA ALA A 223 1.56 -16.24 -11.57
C ALA A 223 1.68 -14.72 -11.74
N LYS A 224 0.59 -13.95 -11.50
CA LYS A 224 0.60 -12.48 -11.54
C LYS A 224 1.03 -11.83 -10.23
N THR A 225 1.22 -12.62 -9.17
CA THR A 225 1.61 -12.15 -7.83
C THR A 225 3.13 -12.19 -7.69
N PHE A 226 3.70 -11.11 -7.16
CA PHE A 226 5.12 -11.04 -6.81
C PHE A 226 5.25 -10.68 -5.31
N PRO A 227 6.07 -11.39 -4.51
CA PRO A 227 6.93 -12.51 -4.88
C PRO A 227 6.10 -13.76 -5.28
N PRO A 228 6.64 -14.65 -6.13
CA PRO A 228 5.93 -15.85 -6.54
C PRO A 228 5.64 -16.71 -5.30
N ARG A 229 4.49 -17.36 -5.29
CA ARG A 229 4.04 -18.26 -4.22
C ARG A 229 3.93 -19.69 -4.75
N PRO A 230 5.01 -20.49 -4.72
CA PRO A 230 5.02 -21.84 -5.27
C PRO A 230 3.97 -22.76 -4.65
N GLN A 231 3.60 -22.54 -3.38
CA GLN A 231 2.51 -23.26 -2.72
C GLN A 231 1.15 -23.08 -3.42
N GLU A 232 0.91 -21.96 -4.11
CA GLU A 232 -0.32 -21.76 -4.90
C GLU A 232 -0.36 -22.64 -6.16
N LEU A 233 0.81 -23.02 -6.70
CA LEU A 233 0.91 -23.86 -7.90
C LEU A 233 0.78 -25.35 -7.58
N TRP A 234 1.16 -25.77 -6.37
CA TRP A 234 1.16 -27.18 -5.96
C TRP A 234 0.04 -27.55 -4.99
N ALA A 235 -0.81 -26.59 -4.61
CA ALA A 235 -1.97 -26.88 -3.78
C ALA A 235 -2.93 -27.83 -4.50
N ARG A 236 -3.39 -28.85 -3.77
CA ARG A 236 -4.38 -29.80 -4.31
C ARG A 236 -5.80 -29.23 -4.34
N ARG A 237 -6.05 -28.12 -3.65
CA ARG A 237 -7.37 -27.51 -3.49
C ARG A 237 -7.31 -26.09 -4.04
N HIS A 238 -8.07 -25.88 -5.11
CA HIS A 238 -8.30 -24.56 -5.65
C HIS A 238 -9.72 -24.15 -5.31
N ASP A 239 -9.88 -22.98 -4.71
CA ASP A 239 -11.18 -22.35 -4.54
C ASP A 239 -11.33 -21.27 -5.61
N VAL A 240 -12.37 -21.38 -6.43
CA VAL A 240 -12.56 -20.52 -7.61
C VAL A 240 -13.14 -19.16 -7.20
N ASP A 241 -13.83 -19.09 -6.06
CA ASP A 241 -14.53 -17.88 -5.60
C ASP A 241 -13.69 -17.00 -4.66
N VAL A 242 -12.59 -17.52 -4.11
CA VAL A 242 -11.78 -16.77 -3.15
C VAL A 242 -10.64 -16.06 -3.88
N GLY A 243 -10.74 -14.75 -4.04
CA GLY A 243 -9.71 -13.91 -4.68
C GLY A 243 -8.35 -13.84 -3.95
N VAL A 244 -8.25 -14.48 -2.77
CA VAL A 244 -7.06 -14.51 -1.89
C VAL A 244 -6.79 -15.96 -1.44
N GLY A 245 -5.55 -16.45 -1.54
CA GLY A 245 -5.20 -17.77 -1.00
C GLY A 245 -5.34 -17.79 0.52
N LEU A 246 -6.04 -18.79 1.07
CA LEU A 246 -6.46 -18.81 2.47
C LEU A 246 -6.12 -20.15 3.14
N TYR A 247 -5.79 -20.10 4.43
CA TYR A 247 -5.66 -21.29 5.27
C TYR A 247 -6.94 -21.48 6.08
N LEU A 248 -7.56 -22.64 5.94
CA LEU A 248 -8.74 -23.01 6.71
C LEU A 248 -8.39 -24.17 7.63
N MET A 249 -8.74 -24.03 8.90
CA MET A 249 -8.71 -25.13 9.86
C MET A 249 -10.04 -25.87 9.78
N LEU A 250 -10.10 -26.91 8.94
CA LEU A 250 -11.28 -27.76 8.85
C LEU A 250 -11.26 -28.77 10.00
N ARG A 251 -11.95 -28.40 11.09
CA ARG A 251 -12.34 -29.20 12.27
C ARG A 251 -11.43 -29.02 13.53
N PRO A 252 -11.93 -28.38 14.61
CA PRO A 252 -11.24 -28.34 15.89
C PRO A 252 -11.43 -29.68 16.62
N GLY A 253 -10.64 -30.68 16.24
CA GLY A 253 -10.44 -31.87 17.06
C GLY A 253 -9.33 -31.61 18.08
N GLY A 254 -9.66 -30.92 19.18
CA GLY A 254 -9.05 -31.14 20.50
C GLY A 254 -7.58 -30.79 20.75
N ASP A 255 -6.97 -29.80 20.08
CA ASP A 255 -5.58 -29.40 20.41
C ASP A 255 -5.46 -27.87 20.61
N GLU A 256 -5.79 -27.41 21.82
CA GLU A 256 -5.60 -26.00 22.23
C GLU A 256 -4.15 -25.52 22.04
N CYS A 257 -3.19 -26.45 22.10
CA CYS A 257 -1.77 -26.19 21.86
C CYS A 257 -1.48 -25.66 20.45
N LYS A 258 -2.19 -26.16 19.42
CA LYS A 258 -2.01 -25.73 18.02
C LYS A 258 -2.58 -24.32 17.79
N VAL A 259 -3.71 -24.01 18.45
CA VAL A 259 -4.33 -22.69 18.42
C VAL A 259 -3.48 -21.66 19.19
N ALA A 260 -2.88 -22.05 20.31
CA ALA A 260 -1.95 -21.21 21.06
C ALA A 260 -0.65 -20.94 20.28
N LEU A 261 -0.08 -21.95 19.62
CA LEU A 261 1.09 -21.77 18.73
C LEU A 261 0.78 -20.86 17.54
N PHE A 262 -0.39 -21.03 16.92
CA PHE A 262 -0.86 -20.14 15.85
C PHE A 262 -1.02 -18.70 16.34
N LYS A 263 -1.64 -18.48 17.50
CA LYS A 263 -1.75 -17.13 18.11
C LYS A 263 -0.40 -16.53 18.45
N LEU A 264 0.57 -17.32 18.92
CA LEU A 264 1.94 -16.89 19.19
C LEU A 264 2.65 -16.51 17.89
N MET A 265 2.53 -17.33 16.84
CA MET A 265 3.08 -17.04 15.52
C MET A 265 2.45 -15.82 14.86
N CYS A 266 1.13 -15.66 14.89
CA CYS A 266 0.48 -14.46 14.39
C CYS A 266 0.98 -13.21 15.12
N LYS A 267 1.29 -13.29 16.42
CA LYS A 267 1.95 -12.20 17.14
C LYS A 267 3.37 -11.92 16.63
N TYR A 268 4.15 -12.96 16.29
CA TYR A 268 5.50 -12.83 15.73
C TYR A 268 5.56 -12.47 14.24
N LEU A 269 4.53 -12.78 13.44
CA LEU A 269 4.46 -12.45 12.01
C LEU A 269 3.74 -11.11 11.78
N ALA A 270 2.73 -10.77 12.58
CA ALA A 270 2.17 -9.42 12.62
C ALA A 270 3.19 -8.38 13.09
N PHE A 271 4.24 -8.80 13.81
CA PHE A 271 5.42 -7.99 14.13
C PHE A 271 6.12 -7.45 12.87
N GLU A 272 6.13 -8.19 11.75
CA GLU A 272 6.79 -7.77 10.51
C GLU A 272 5.86 -6.98 9.57
N ALA A 273 4.56 -7.30 9.52
CA ALA A 273 3.59 -6.54 8.74
C ALA A 273 3.32 -5.12 9.32
N PHE A 274 3.65 -4.90 10.60
CA PHE A 274 3.49 -3.61 11.28
C PHE A 274 4.57 -2.57 10.88
N LEU A 275 5.61 -2.96 10.12
CA LEU A 275 6.62 -2.03 9.59
C LEU A 275 6.08 -1.03 8.55
N ASP A 276 4.83 -1.15 8.12
CA ASP A 276 4.21 -0.29 7.09
C ASP A 276 3.16 0.73 7.62
N HIS A 277 2.85 0.80 8.94
CA HIS A 277 1.70 1.60 9.41
C HIS A 277 1.95 2.70 10.46
N LYS A 278 3.19 3.13 10.74
CA LYS A 278 3.39 4.38 11.51
C LYS A 278 4.60 5.19 11.04
N THR A 279 4.43 5.84 9.91
CA THR A 279 5.15 7.08 9.57
C THR A 279 4.15 8.09 9.00
N SER A 280 3.30 8.61 9.87
CA SER A 280 2.58 9.88 9.69
C SER A 280 2.19 10.40 11.08
N ALA A 281 3.21 10.90 11.77
CA ALA A 281 3.16 11.94 12.79
C ALA A 281 4.59 12.49 12.94
#